data_AF-A0A554ULZ2-F1
#
_entry.id   AF-A0A554ULZ2-F1
#
_cell.length_a   1.000
_cell.length_b   1.000
_cell.length_c   1.000
_cell.angle_alpha   90.00
_cell.angle_beta   90.00
_cell.angle_gamma   90.00
#
_symmetry.space_group_name_H-M   'P 1'
#
loop_
_entity.id
_entity.type
_entity.pdbx_description
1 polymer ?
#
loop_
_entity_poly.entity_id
_entity_poly.type
_entity_poly.pdbx_seq_one_letter_code
_entity_poly.pdbx_strand_id
1 'polypeptide(L)'
;MDLSGFTALTQIHGDEPPYVADHLTVLARSVISSHDRLIKTIRDAVLSTSATSASGIEMTGRIRGVTAADSFPVVRIGTHFGPVVFRGGDPVCRMRIRTAAASGRLRQRDPLNLTTDSIVNY
;
A
#
# COMPACT_ATOMS: atom_id res chain seq x y z
N MET A 1 2.74 -0.16 0.19
CA MET A 1 2.58 -1.11 1.31
C MET A 1 1.61 -0.50 2.32
N ASP A 2 0.90 -1.33 3.08
CA ASP A 2 -0.06 -0.89 4.10
C ASP A 2 -0.05 -1.82 5.33
N LEU A 3 -0.46 -1.32 6.49
CA LEU A 3 -0.62 -2.12 7.71
C LEU A 3 -1.96 -2.86 7.71
N SER A 4 -1.92 -4.18 7.89
CA SER A 4 -3.15 -4.96 8.05
C SER A 4 -3.86 -4.65 9.38
N GLY A 5 -5.20 -4.72 9.39
CA GLY A 5 -6.00 -4.54 10.60
C GLY A 5 -6.08 -3.11 11.13
N PHE A 6 -5.41 -2.15 10.50
CA PHE A 6 -5.32 -0.76 10.97
C PHE A 6 -6.69 -0.08 11.10
N THR A 7 -7.55 -0.22 10.09
CA THR A 7 -8.91 0.34 10.13
C THR A 7 -9.76 -0.21 11.28
N ALA A 8 -9.59 -1.49 11.64
CA ALA A 8 -10.29 -2.08 12.77
C ALA A 8 -9.73 -1.54 14.10
N LEU A 9 -8.42 -1.32 14.18
CA LEU A 9 -7.76 -0.77 15.37
C LEU A 9 -8.20 0.66 15.67
N THR A 10 -8.30 1.52 14.64
CA THR A 10 -8.76 2.91 14.77
C THR A 10 -10.25 3.01 15.12
N GLN A 11 -11.09 2.07 14.64
CA GLN A 11 -12.52 2.04 14.98
C GLN A 11 -12.79 1.70 16.45
N ILE A 12 -11.91 0.92 17.08
CA ILE A 12 -12.02 0.55 18.50
C ILE A 12 -11.55 1.70 19.41
N HIS A 13 -10.53 2.46 19.00
CA HIS A 13 -9.89 3.44 19.87
C HIS A 13 -10.35 4.90 19.65
N GLY A 14 -11.13 5.18 18.60
CA GLY A 14 -11.72 6.50 18.34
C GLY A 14 -10.73 7.53 17.76
N ASP A 15 -9.49 7.54 18.25
CA ASP A 15 -8.36 8.29 17.69
C ASP A 15 -7.29 7.35 17.11
N GLU A 16 -6.67 7.80 16.02
CA GLU A 16 -5.50 7.15 15.44
C GLU A 16 -4.31 7.31 16.40
N PRO A 17 -3.71 6.23 16.91
CA PRO A 17 -2.51 6.38 17.72
C PRO A 17 -1.37 6.92 16.83
N PRO A 18 -0.80 8.09 17.12
CA PRO A 18 0.15 8.77 16.22
C PRO A 18 1.38 7.92 15.91
N TYR A 19 1.75 7.01 16.81
CA TYR A 19 2.90 6.13 16.64
C TYR A 19 2.78 5.21 15.42
N VAL A 20 1.58 4.84 14.98
CA VAL A 20 1.44 3.79 13.95
C VAL A 20 1.78 4.31 12.55
N ALA A 21 1.30 5.50 12.18
CA ALA A 21 1.66 6.14 10.91
C ALA A 21 3.16 6.51 10.88
N ASP A 22 3.69 6.94 12.03
CA ASP A 22 5.11 7.24 12.18
C ASP A 22 5.98 5.99 12.04
N HIS A 23 5.57 4.87 12.65
CA HIS A 23 6.31 3.60 12.58
C HIS A 23 6.40 3.07 11.15
N LEU A 24 5.32 3.09 10.37
CA LEU A 24 5.37 2.64 8.98
C LEU A 24 6.25 3.57 8.12
N THR A 25 6.20 4.87 8.39
CA THR A 25 7.03 5.86 7.68
C THR A 25 8.52 5.67 8.01
N VAL A 26 8.86 5.46 9.28
CA VAL A 26 10.24 5.18 9.72
C VAL A 26 10.74 3.88 9.10
N LEU A 27 9.94 2.81 9.13
CA LEU A 27 10.27 1.55 8.48
C LEU A 27 10.48 1.73 6.97
N ALA A 28 9.60 2.46 6.30
CA ALA A 28 9.75 2.75 4.88
C ALA A 28 11.08 3.44 4.59
N ARG A 29 11.47 4.42 5.41
CA ARG A 29 12.72 5.16 5.22
C ARG A 29 13.95 4.30 5.46
N SER A 30 13.90 3.33 6.38
CA SER A 30 15.06 2.47 6.67
C SER A 30 15.37 1.46 5.56
N VAL A 31 14.40 1.15 4.69
CA VAL A 31 14.54 0.14 3.62
C VAL A 31 14.69 0.70 2.21
N ILE A 32 14.52 2.02 2.03
CA ILE A 32 14.70 2.72 0.76
C ILE A 32 16.20 2.73 0.39
N SER A 33 16.51 2.28 -0.83
CA SER A 33 17.86 2.37 -1.41
C SER A 33 18.02 3.59 -2.31
N SER A 34 19.21 3.79 -2.88
CA SER A 34 19.48 4.81 -3.91
C SER A 34 18.62 4.67 -5.18
N HIS A 35 18.02 3.51 -5.41
CA HIS A 35 17.16 3.24 -6.57
C HIS A 35 15.66 3.39 -6.27
N ASP A 36 15.30 3.65 -5.02
CA ASP A 36 13.92 3.79 -4.58
C ASP A 36 13.61 5.24 -4.20
N ARG A 37 12.34 5.60 -4.25
CA ARG A 37 11.84 6.89 -3.78
C ARG A 37 10.60 6.68 -2.95
N LEU A 38 10.60 7.24 -1.75
CA LEU A 38 9.40 7.42 -0.95
C LEU A 38 8.61 8.60 -1.54
N ILE A 39 7.44 8.33 -2.09
CA ILE A 39 6.62 9.37 -2.73
C ILE A 39 5.76 10.07 -1.69
N LYS A 40 4.97 9.29 -0.95
CA LYS A 40 4.08 9.83 0.08
C LYS A 40 3.65 8.77 1.07
N THR A 41 3.16 9.24 2.19
CA THR A 41 2.39 8.47 3.17
C THR A 41 0.90 8.74 2.94
N ILE A 42 0.07 7.73 3.17
CA ILE A 42 -1.39 7.80 3.12
C ILE A 42 -1.87 7.10 4.39
N ARG A 43 -1.82 7.81 5.52
CA ARG A 43 -2.19 7.30 6.84
C ARG A 43 -1.40 6.03 7.21
N ASP A 44 -2.01 4.86 7.08
CA ASP A 44 -1.44 3.53 7.34
C ASP A 44 -0.79 2.86 6.13
N ALA A 45 -0.61 3.61 5.05
CA ALA A 45 0.02 3.15 3.83
C ALA A 45 1.18 4.06 3.42
N VAL A 46 2.13 3.46 2.72
CA VAL A 46 3.25 4.14 2.08
C VAL A 46 3.27 3.80 0.61
N LEU A 47 3.39 4.84 -0.22
CA LEU A 47 3.63 4.73 -1.65
C LEU A 47 5.10 5.05 -1.96
N SER A 48 5.77 4.09 -2.59
CA SER A 48 7.13 4.23 -3.10
C SER A 48 7.21 3.80 -4.56
N THR A 49 8.27 4.24 -5.23
CA THR A 49 8.61 3.83 -6.59
C THR A 49 10.06 3.39 -6.64
N SER A 50 10.37 2.44 -7.52
CA SER A 50 11.74 2.01 -7.79
C SER A 50 12.07 2.21 -9.27
N ALA A 51 13.33 2.45 -9.59
CA ALA A 51 13.77 2.74 -10.96
C ALA A 51 13.52 1.59 -11.95
N THR A 52 13.58 0.35 -11.46
CA THR A 52 13.38 -0.88 -12.26
C THR A 52 12.51 -1.89 -11.52
N SER A 53 11.96 -2.86 -12.25
CA SER A 53 11.24 -4.00 -11.66
C SER A 53 12.10 -4.79 -10.67
N ALA A 54 13.38 -5.02 -11.01
CA ALA A 54 14.33 -5.71 -10.13
C ALA A 54 14.49 -4.97 -8.80
N SER A 55 14.77 -3.66 -8.85
CA SER A 55 14.89 -2.84 -7.62
C SER A 55 13.61 -2.82 -6.78
N GLY A 56 12.43 -2.86 -7.40
CA GLY A 56 11.15 -2.95 -6.67
C GLY A 56 10.91 -4.29 -5.99
N ILE A 57 11.36 -5.40 -6.60
CA ILE A 57 11.34 -6.74 -5.97
C ILE A 57 12.32 -6.78 -4.80
N GLU A 58 13.53 -6.25 -4.97
CA GLU A 58 14.53 -6.16 -3.90
C GLU A 58 14.02 -5.31 -2.72
N MET A 59 13.39 -4.16 -2.99
CA MET A 59 12.76 -3.34 -1.96
C MET A 59 11.68 -4.13 -1.19
N THR A 60 10.87 -4.91 -1.90
CA THR A 60 9.87 -5.80 -1.28
C THR A 60 10.51 -6.83 -0.36
N GLY A 61 11.65 -7.40 -0.78
CA GLY A 61 12.46 -8.31 0.04
C GLY A 61 13.00 -7.64 1.30
N ARG A 62 13.57 -6.43 1.18
CA ARG A 62 14.06 -5.63 2.32
C ARG A 62 12.95 -5.35 3.34
N ILE A 63 11.78 -4.91 2.88
CA ILE A 63 10.60 -4.68 3.75
C ILE A 63 10.25 -5.97 4.50
N ARG A 64 10.12 -7.09 3.79
CA ARG A 64 9.77 -8.38 4.42
C ARG A 64 10.79 -8.81 5.46
N GLY A 65 12.09 -8.62 5.17
CA GLY A 65 13.17 -8.93 6.10
C GLY A 65 13.06 -8.17 7.42
N VAL A 66 12.84 -6.86 7.38
CA VAL A 66 12.73 -6.05 8.60
C VAL A 66 11.43 -6.32 9.36
N THR A 67 10.31 -6.50 8.65
CA THR A 67 9.00 -6.76 9.28
C THR A 67 8.89 -8.15 9.89
N ALA A 68 9.74 -9.09 9.49
CA ALA A 68 9.78 -10.44 10.07
C ALA A 68 10.64 -10.50 11.35
N ALA A 69 11.60 -9.59 11.51
CA ALA A 69 12.48 -9.51 12.66
C ALA A 69 11.84 -8.77 13.85
N ASP A 70 11.00 -7.78 13.56
CA ASP A 70 10.29 -7.00 14.56
C ASP A 70 8.90 -7.60 14.84
N SER A 71 8.38 -7.44 16.06
CA SER A 71 6.95 -7.72 16.41
C SER A 71 6.01 -6.70 15.75
N PHE A 72 6.23 -6.42 14.47
CA PHE A 72 5.58 -5.42 13.68
C PHE A 72 4.22 -5.95 13.20
N PRO A 73 3.18 -5.11 13.09
CA PRO A 73 1.92 -5.55 12.51
C PRO A 73 2.13 -6.06 11.09
N VAL A 74 1.36 -7.07 10.68
CA VAL A 74 1.52 -7.68 9.35
C VAL A 74 1.40 -6.61 8.26
N VAL A 75 2.45 -6.47 7.46
CA VAL A 75 2.53 -5.52 6.33
C VAL A 75 2.07 -6.20 5.05
N ARG A 76 1.13 -5.57 4.34
CA ARG A 76 0.71 -5.96 3.00
C ARG A 76 1.47 -5.14 1.96
N ILE A 77 1.99 -5.80 0.93
CA ILE A 77 2.77 -5.16 -0.13
C ILE A 77 2.15 -5.52 -1.48
N GLY A 78 1.64 -4.50 -2.17
CA GLY A 78 1.25 -4.58 -3.57
C GLY A 78 2.32 -3.92 -4.44
N THR A 79 2.75 -4.63 -5.49
CA THR A 79 3.76 -4.14 -6.43
C THR A 79 3.19 -4.19 -7.85
N HIS A 80 3.47 -3.14 -8.63
CA HIS A 80 3.09 -3.05 -10.03
C HIS A 80 4.26 -2.51 -10.84
N PHE A 81 4.47 -3.06 -12.03
CA PHE A 81 5.47 -2.58 -12.97
C PHE A 81 4.80 -2.17 -14.30
N GLY A 82 5.17 -0.99 -14.79
CA GLY A 82 4.66 -0.46 -16.05
C GLY A 82 4.89 1.05 -16.15
N PRO A 83 4.42 1.67 -17.24
CA PRO A 83 4.54 3.12 -17.43
C PRO A 83 3.85 3.92 -16.31
N VAL A 84 4.52 4.97 -15.85
CA VAL A 84 4.04 5.89 -14.81
C VAL A 84 4.24 7.32 -15.30
N VAL A 85 3.22 8.17 -15.13
CA VAL A 85 3.30 9.61 -15.38
C VAL A 85 3.19 10.34 -14.05
N PHE A 86 4.14 11.22 -13.75
CA PHE A 86 4.06 12.04 -12.54
C PHE A 86 3.27 13.32 -12.80
N ARG A 87 2.31 13.64 -11.94
CA ARG A 87 1.55 14.90 -11.95
C ARG A 87 1.69 15.57 -10.59
N GLY A 88 2.32 16.74 -10.53
CA GLY A 88 2.57 17.42 -9.25
C GLY A 88 3.37 16.57 -8.25
N GLY A 89 4.26 15.69 -8.74
CA GLY A 89 5.01 14.75 -7.90
C GLY A 89 4.27 13.46 -7.54
N ASP A 90 3.01 13.31 -7.95
CA ASP A 90 2.21 12.11 -7.70
C ASP A 90 2.21 11.15 -8.90
N PRO A 91 2.59 9.87 -8.76
CA PRO A 91 2.54 8.91 -9.85
C PRO A 91 1.08 8.54 -10.20
N VAL A 92 0.75 8.74 -11.47
CA VAL A 92 -0.49 8.27 -12.09
C VAL A 92 -0.14 7.13 -13.04
N CYS A 93 -0.71 5.96 -12.78
CA CYS A 93 -0.47 4.76 -13.58
C CYS A 93 -1.77 4.01 -13.84
N ARG A 94 -1.80 3.19 -14.90
CA ARG A 94 -2.88 2.22 -15.11
C ARG A 94 -2.57 0.98 -14.28
N MET A 95 -2.99 1.00 -13.02
CA MET A 95 -2.88 -0.18 -12.17
C MET A 95 -4.09 -1.10 -12.39
N ARG A 96 -3.86 -2.34 -12.84
CA ARG A 96 -4.90 -3.37 -12.79
C ARG A 96 -4.94 -3.95 -11.39
N ILE A 97 -6.00 -3.66 -10.67
CA ILE A 97 -6.24 -4.23 -9.34
C ILE A 97 -7.20 -5.41 -9.53
N ARG A 98 -6.78 -6.61 -9.13
CA ARG A 98 -7.75 -7.68 -8.87
C ARG A 98 -8.47 -7.31 -7.57
N THR A 99 -9.79 -7.14 -7.62
CA THR A 99 -10.60 -6.78 -6.45
C THR A 99 -10.43 -7.76 -5.29
N ALA A 100 -10.22 -9.06 -5.56
CA ALA A 100 -9.91 -10.06 -4.55
C ALA A 100 -8.56 -9.83 -3.82
N ALA A 101 -7.62 -9.11 -4.45
CA ALA A 101 -6.32 -8.78 -3.89
C ALA A 101 -6.26 -7.35 -3.33
N ALA A 102 -7.36 -6.58 -3.41
CA ALA A 102 -7.42 -5.23 -2.89
C ALA A 102 -7.59 -5.27 -1.36
N SER A 103 -6.79 -4.48 -0.66
CA SER A 103 -6.87 -4.29 0.79
C SER A 103 -8.20 -3.70 1.30
N GLY A 104 -9.09 -3.27 0.39
CA GLY A 104 -10.44 -2.75 0.67
C GLY A 104 -11.39 -2.95 -0.52
N ARG A 105 -12.70 -2.90 -0.26
CA ARG A 105 -13.75 -2.97 -1.30
C ARG A 105 -13.98 -1.59 -1.91
N LEU A 106 -13.75 -1.44 -3.20
CA LEU A 106 -14.26 -0.31 -3.97
C LEU A 106 -15.77 -0.47 -4.11
N ARG A 107 -16.55 0.37 -3.42
CA ARG A 107 -17.97 0.55 -3.71
C ARG A 107 -18.09 1.66 -4.74
N GLN A 108 -18.13 1.29 -6.01
CA GLN A 108 -18.55 2.24 -7.04
C GLN A 108 -20.06 2.43 -6.92
N ARG A 109 -20.48 3.61 -6.43
CA ARG A 109 -21.89 4.00 -6.50
C ARG A 109 -22.13 4.54 -7.90
N ASP A 110 -22.72 3.71 -8.75
CA ASP A 110 -23.24 4.15 -10.04
C ASP A 110 -24.35 5.20 -9.79
N PRO A 111 -24.36 6.39 -10.43
CA PRO A 111 -25.47 7.34 -10.32
C PRO A 111 -26.84 6.73 -10.60
N LEU A 112 -26.89 5.55 -11.24
CA LEU A 112 -28.11 4.83 -11.62
C LEU A 112 -28.56 3.76 -10.61
N ASN A 113 -27.92 3.61 -9.46
CA ASN A 113 -28.38 2.72 -8.37
C ASN A 113 -28.46 1.22 -8.76
N LEU A 114 -27.61 0.74 -9.67
CA LEU A 114 -27.51 -0.68 -10.00
C LEU A 114 -26.35 -1.33 -9.23
N THR A 115 -26.66 -2.01 -8.13
CA THR A 115 -25.73 -2.94 -7.48
C THR A 115 -25.69 -4.24 -8.27
N THR A 116 -24.60 -4.50 -8.98
CA THR A 116 -24.35 -5.83 -9.56
C THR A 116 -23.23 -6.52 -8.77
N ASP A 117 -23.62 -7.51 -7.97
CA ASP A 117 -22.70 -8.48 -7.37
C ASP A 117 -22.39 -9.57 -8.39
N SER A 118 -21.14 -9.65 -8.85
CA SER A 118 -20.66 -10.80 -9.62
C SER A 118 -19.36 -11.31 -9.00
N ILE A 119 -19.45 -12.48 -8.36
CA ILE A 119 -18.31 -13.31 -7.96
C ILE A 119 -18.04 -14.26 -9.13
N VAL A 120 -16.82 -14.29 -9.65
CA VAL A 120 -16.35 -15.37 -10.52
C VAL A 120 -15.20 -16.07 -9.80
N ASN A 121 -15.45 -17.33 -9.44
CA ASN A 121 -14.44 -18.24 -8.90
C ASN A 121 -13.56 -18.77 -10.04
N TYR A 122 -12.26 -18.79 -9.82
CA TYR A 122 -11.34 -19.78 -10.36
C TYR A 122 -10.34 -20.17 -9.28
#